data_AF-A0A382KK25-F1
#
_entry.id   AF-A0A382KK25-F1
#
_cell.length_a   1.000
_cell.length_b   1.000
_cell.length_c   1.000
_cell.angle_alpha   90.00
_cell.angle_beta   90.00
_cell.angle_gamma   90.00
#
_symmetry.space_group_name_H-M   'P 1'
#
loop_
_entity.id
_entity.type
_entity.pdbx_description
1 polymer ?
#
loop_
_entity_poly.entity_id
_entity_poly.type
_entity_poly.pdbx_seq_one_letter_code
_entity_poly.pdbx_strand_id
1 'polypeptide(L)'
;MSQAELNVTPNALKIFQEVIQKGEEVDPSNALVRVMIAGKTATEYEYTMGIAEKDADPITHARDDFYEFDDVTLVIDDVSIDSLKGSTIDYKETVDKIGFVIDNPNKPIWNVIEQGCQQLLDEHVNPQVAMHNGRIDVISFNEDDGILYIEMKGGCQGCASSALTLQQGVENLVFDQYSEV
;
A
#
# COMPACT_ATOMS: atom_id res chain seq x y z
N MET A 1 -2.25 27.24 2.09
CA MET A 1 -1.76 26.39 3.19
C MET A 1 -2.96 25.65 3.76
N SER A 2 -3.28 24.49 3.20
CA SER A 2 -4.33 23.59 3.69
C SER A 2 -3.73 22.19 3.81
N GLN A 3 -2.71 22.05 4.65
CA GLN A 3 -2.14 20.75 4.95
C GLN A 3 -2.95 20.13 6.09
N ALA A 4 -4.20 19.74 5.78
CA ALA A 4 -5.18 19.28 6.77
C ALA A 4 -5.85 17.96 6.39
N GLU A 5 -5.23 17.15 5.50
CA GLU A 5 -5.81 15.86 5.11
C GLU A 5 -4.98 14.64 5.53
N LEU A 6 -3.72 14.79 5.92
CA LEU A 6 -2.97 13.73 6.62
C LEU A 6 -2.19 14.37 7.75
N ASN A 7 -2.21 13.72 8.92
CA ASN A 7 -1.50 14.19 10.09
C ASN A 7 -0.38 13.21 10.44
N VAL A 8 0.77 13.71 10.83
CA VAL A 8 1.89 12.89 11.33
C VAL A 8 2.31 13.45 12.69
N THR A 9 2.39 12.60 13.70
CA THR A 9 2.79 13.05 15.03
C THR A 9 4.29 13.34 15.09
N PRO A 10 4.74 14.19 16.04
CA PRO A 10 6.18 14.43 16.24
C PRO A 10 7.00 13.15 16.50
N ASN A 11 6.39 12.16 17.17
CA ASN A 11 7.04 10.88 17.41
C ASN A 11 7.27 10.11 16.11
N ALA A 12 6.26 10.03 15.23
CA ALA A 12 6.39 9.39 13.93
C ALA A 12 7.43 10.10 13.05
N LEU A 13 7.40 11.43 12.99
CA LEU A 13 8.41 12.22 12.24
C LEU A 13 9.82 11.93 12.71
N LYS A 14 10.06 11.89 14.03
CA LYS A 14 11.36 11.56 14.58
C LYS A 14 11.83 10.16 14.12
N ILE A 15 10.96 9.17 14.15
CA ILE A 15 11.35 7.81 13.71
C ILE A 15 11.60 7.76 12.20
N PHE A 16 10.78 8.44 11.38
CA PHE A 16 11.05 8.54 9.95
C PHE A 16 12.42 9.17 9.66
N GLN A 17 12.76 10.28 10.34
CA GLN A 17 14.07 10.90 10.22
C GLN A 17 15.19 9.93 10.62
N GLU A 18 15.04 9.20 11.73
CA GLU A 18 16.03 8.21 12.16
C GLU A 18 16.21 7.07 11.15
N VAL A 19 15.12 6.57 10.57
CA VAL A 19 15.15 5.52 9.55
C VAL A 19 15.85 6.02 8.27
N ILE A 20 15.49 7.22 7.81
CA ILE A 20 16.11 7.85 6.63
C ILE A 20 17.61 8.07 6.85
N GLN A 21 18.01 8.61 8.00
CA GLN A 21 19.41 8.92 8.29
C GLN A 21 20.29 7.68 8.53
N LYS A 22 19.71 6.58 9.02
CA LYS A 22 20.42 5.31 9.23
C LYS A 22 20.39 4.42 7.99
N GLY A 23 19.51 4.69 7.02
CA GLY A 23 19.42 3.93 5.78
C GLY A 23 20.68 4.08 4.94
N GLU A 24 21.08 2.99 4.28
CA GLU A 24 22.23 2.98 3.35
C GLU A 24 21.80 2.88 1.88
N GLU A 25 20.52 2.56 1.62
CA GLU A 25 20.00 2.31 0.28
C GLU A 25 19.65 3.59 -0.48
N VAL A 26 19.18 4.63 0.22
CA VAL A 26 18.73 5.90 -0.37
C VAL A 26 19.41 7.06 0.35
N ASP A 27 19.93 8.03 -0.42
CA ASP A 27 20.50 9.26 0.15
C ASP A 27 19.44 10.00 0.97
N PRO A 28 19.74 10.42 2.23
CA PRO A 28 18.77 11.10 3.08
C PRO A 28 18.11 12.33 2.45
N SER A 29 18.81 13.07 1.59
CA SER A 29 18.26 14.24 0.89
C SER A 29 17.35 13.89 -0.28
N ASN A 30 17.41 12.64 -0.74
CA ASN A 30 16.59 12.07 -1.80
C ASN A 30 15.48 11.15 -1.28
N ALA A 31 15.42 10.88 0.03
CA ALA A 31 14.48 9.93 0.60
C ALA A 31 13.08 10.53 0.78
N LEU A 32 12.08 9.72 0.43
CA LEU A 32 10.65 9.93 0.69
C LEU A 32 10.11 8.78 1.53
N VAL A 33 9.11 9.04 2.37
CA VAL A 33 8.36 7.99 3.08
C VAL A 33 7.11 7.67 2.27
N ARG A 34 7.05 6.50 1.65
CA ARG A 34 5.85 6.03 0.96
C ARG A 34 4.92 5.35 1.95
N VAL A 35 3.64 5.73 1.93
CA VAL A 35 2.57 5.11 2.73
C VAL A 35 1.49 4.60 1.78
N MET A 36 1.10 3.33 1.90
CA MET A 36 0.13 2.70 1.00
C MET A 36 -0.87 1.85 1.77
N ILE A 37 -2.07 1.70 1.23
CA ILE A 37 -2.99 0.63 1.60
C ILE A 37 -2.47 -0.68 0.99
N ALA A 38 -2.09 -1.62 1.84
CA ALA A 38 -1.59 -2.94 1.44
C ALA A 38 -2.70 -4.02 1.39
N GLY A 39 -3.91 -3.65 1.77
CA GLY A 39 -5.07 -4.53 1.79
C GLY A 39 -6.16 -3.95 2.65
N LYS A 40 -7.26 -4.69 2.75
CA LYS A 40 -8.36 -4.32 3.62
C LYS A 40 -9.04 -5.59 4.14
N THR A 41 -9.56 -5.49 5.35
CA THR A 41 -10.47 -6.48 5.93
C THR A 41 -11.91 -5.97 5.78
N ALA A 42 -12.87 -6.67 6.37
CA ALA A 42 -14.25 -6.20 6.42
C ALA A 42 -14.41 -4.85 7.17
N THR A 43 -13.47 -4.50 8.06
CA THR A 43 -13.64 -3.35 8.96
C THR A 43 -12.45 -2.40 9.01
N GLU A 44 -11.25 -2.85 8.65
CA GLU A 44 -10.02 -2.06 8.77
C GLU A 44 -9.16 -2.19 7.51
N TYR A 45 -8.47 -1.11 7.17
CA TYR A 45 -7.40 -1.16 6.18
C TYR A 45 -6.13 -1.78 6.78
N GLU A 46 -5.35 -2.43 5.92
CA GLU A 46 -3.99 -2.84 6.20
C GLU A 46 -3.04 -1.89 5.47
N TYR A 47 -1.92 -1.56 6.10
CA TYR A 47 -1.01 -0.53 5.62
C TYR A 47 0.39 -1.09 5.41
N THR A 48 1.10 -0.53 4.46
CA THR A 48 2.55 -0.71 4.34
C THR A 48 3.24 0.65 4.20
N MET A 49 4.50 0.68 4.62
CA MET A 49 5.35 1.87 4.55
C MET A 49 6.73 1.47 4.06
N GLY A 50 7.36 2.34 3.27
CA GLY A 50 8.69 2.11 2.73
C GLY A 50 9.43 3.42 2.43
N ILE A 51 10.70 3.31 2.08
CA ILE A 51 11.49 4.44 1.58
C ILE A 51 11.46 4.42 0.06
N ALA A 52 11.22 5.58 -0.55
CA ALA A 52 11.29 5.79 -1.99
C ALA A 52 12.29 6.92 -2.32
N GLU A 53 12.76 6.97 -3.56
CA GLU A 53 13.69 7.98 -4.05
C GLU A 53 12.93 9.13 -4.74
N LYS A 54 13.26 10.38 -4.43
CA LYS A 54 12.61 11.56 -5.00
C LYS A 54 12.93 11.77 -6.47
N ASP A 55 14.13 11.37 -6.90
CA ASP A 55 14.60 11.48 -8.29
C ASP A 55 14.37 10.21 -9.13
N ALA A 56 13.51 9.30 -8.66
CA ALA A 56 13.07 8.15 -9.44
C ALA A 56 12.44 8.58 -10.79
N ASP A 57 12.28 7.62 -11.72
CA ASP A 57 11.66 7.89 -13.02
C ASP A 57 10.33 8.65 -12.82
N PRO A 58 10.08 9.77 -13.52
CA PRO A 58 8.88 10.59 -13.32
C PRO A 58 7.56 9.82 -13.40
N ILE A 59 7.53 8.70 -14.15
CA ILE A 59 6.35 7.83 -14.24
C ILE A 59 6.03 7.17 -12.90
N THR A 60 7.06 6.87 -12.08
CA THR A 60 6.94 6.26 -10.74
C THR A 60 6.07 7.09 -9.81
N HIS A 61 6.18 8.41 -9.92
CA HIS A 61 5.49 9.37 -9.03
C HIS A 61 4.37 10.13 -9.73
N ALA A 62 4.03 9.78 -10.97
CA ALA A 62 3.10 10.56 -11.79
C ALA A 62 1.68 10.65 -11.20
N ARG A 63 1.32 9.68 -10.36
CA ARG A 63 0.01 9.58 -9.69
C ARG A 63 0.12 9.66 -8.17
N ASP A 64 1.23 10.18 -7.66
CA ASP A 64 1.42 10.30 -6.22
C ASP A 64 1.09 11.72 -5.73
N ASP A 65 0.55 11.78 -4.52
CA ASP A 65 0.39 13.00 -3.73
C ASP A 65 1.52 13.14 -2.71
N PHE A 66 2.07 14.36 -2.59
CA PHE A 66 3.22 14.68 -1.75
C PHE A 66 2.83 15.54 -0.55
N TYR A 67 3.32 15.17 0.63
CA TYR A 67 3.04 15.85 1.90
C TYR A 67 4.34 16.18 2.64
N GLU A 68 4.67 17.46 2.76
CA GLU A 68 5.91 17.93 3.39
C GLU A 68 5.74 18.20 4.89
N PHE A 69 6.49 17.50 5.74
CA PHE A 69 6.50 17.68 7.19
C PHE A 69 7.93 17.95 7.68
N ASP A 70 8.28 19.23 7.81
CA ASP A 70 9.64 19.67 8.13
C ASP A 70 10.68 19.03 7.18
N ASP A 71 11.54 18.14 7.70
CA ASP A 71 12.59 17.46 6.93
C ASP A 71 12.15 16.09 6.37
N VAL A 72 10.87 15.72 6.50
CA VAL A 72 10.33 14.45 5.99
C VAL A 72 9.25 14.74 4.96
N THR A 73 9.39 14.15 3.77
CA THR A 73 8.31 14.18 2.77
C THR A 73 7.65 12.82 2.70
N LEU A 74 6.32 12.78 2.87
CA LEU A 74 5.51 11.61 2.64
C LEU A 74 4.98 11.61 1.20
N VAL A 75 4.83 10.41 0.65
CA VAL A 75 4.25 10.17 -0.68
C VAL A 75 3.18 9.10 -0.57
N ILE A 76 2.03 9.33 -1.20
CA ILE A 76 0.86 8.44 -1.19
C ILE A 76 0.38 8.27 -2.62
N ASP A 77 0.15 7.03 -3.05
CA ASP A 77 -0.41 6.76 -4.37
C ASP A 77 -1.90 7.15 -4.43
N ASP A 78 -2.39 7.43 -5.63
CA ASP A 78 -3.76 7.85 -5.88
C ASP A 78 -4.82 6.80 -5.52
N VAL A 79 -4.44 5.52 -5.41
CA VAL A 79 -5.36 4.46 -4.97
C VAL A 79 -5.56 4.51 -3.45
N SER A 80 -4.52 4.89 -2.72
CA SER A 80 -4.52 4.98 -1.27
C SER A 80 -5.05 6.31 -0.74
N ILE A 81 -4.98 7.38 -1.52
CA ILE A 81 -5.18 8.76 -1.05
C ILE A 81 -6.54 8.97 -0.37
N ASP A 82 -7.63 8.56 -1.03
CA ASP A 82 -8.99 8.75 -0.50
C ASP A 82 -9.23 7.93 0.76
N SER A 83 -8.61 6.75 0.86
CA SER A 83 -8.69 5.88 2.03
C SER A 83 -7.91 6.43 3.22
N LEU A 84 -6.92 7.30 3.01
CA LEU A 84 -6.05 7.85 4.04
C LEU A 84 -6.44 9.28 4.48
N LYS A 85 -7.38 9.94 3.79
CA LYS A 85 -7.84 11.30 4.15
C LYS A 85 -8.32 11.41 5.60
N GLY A 86 -7.82 12.40 6.31
CA GLY A 86 -8.06 12.66 7.74
C GLY A 86 -7.26 11.76 8.69
N SER A 87 -6.44 10.83 8.20
CA SER A 87 -5.71 9.90 9.07
C SER A 87 -4.61 10.58 9.87
N THR A 88 -4.23 9.95 10.99
CA THR A 88 -3.08 10.34 11.80
C THR A 88 -2.09 9.19 11.89
N ILE A 89 -0.86 9.40 11.42
CA ILE A 89 0.26 8.47 11.54
C ILE A 89 1.03 8.80 12.82
N ASP A 90 1.14 7.82 13.71
CA ASP A 90 1.86 7.90 14.98
C ASP A 90 2.88 6.78 15.10
N TYR A 91 3.85 6.93 16.00
CA TYR A 91 4.75 5.86 16.40
C TYR A 91 4.57 5.61 17.89
N LYS A 92 4.13 4.41 18.24
CA LYS A 92 3.91 4.01 19.63
C LYS A 92 5.01 3.07 20.07
N GLU A 93 5.59 3.38 21.22
CA GLU A 93 6.55 2.53 21.93
C GLU A 93 6.00 2.31 23.34
N THR A 94 5.17 1.27 23.46
CA THR A 94 4.60 0.82 24.73
C THR A 94 5.04 -0.62 24.99
N VAL A 95 4.79 -1.12 26.20
CA VAL A 95 5.12 -2.51 26.57
C VAL A 95 4.47 -3.53 25.62
N ASP A 96 3.27 -3.22 25.13
CA ASP A 96 2.48 -4.14 24.30
C ASP A 96 2.59 -3.86 22.80
N LYS A 97 3.06 -2.68 22.39
CA LYS A 97 3.12 -2.27 20.99
C LYS A 97 4.30 -1.36 20.70
N ILE A 98 5.17 -1.82 19.81
CA ILE A 98 6.28 -1.03 19.26
C ILE A 98 6.08 -0.97 17.75
N GLY A 99 5.90 0.24 17.22
CA GLY A 99 5.82 0.46 15.78
C GLY A 99 4.86 1.59 15.39
N PHE A 100 4.79 1.81 14.08
CA PHE A 100 3.86 2.77 13.50
C PHE A 100 2.40 2.32 13.67
N VAL A 101 1.53 3.29 13.90
CA VAL A 101 0.09 3.12 14.03
C VAL A 101 -0.59 4.22 13.23
N ILE A 102 -1.58 3.84 12.44
CA ILE A 102 -2.40 4.79 11.68
C ILE A 102 -3.79 4.78 12.31
N ASP A 103 -4.20 5.93 12.85
CA ASP A 103 -5.59 6.18 13.24
C ASP A 103 -6.32 6.75 12.03
N ASN A 104 -7.15 5.92 11.40
CA ASN A 104 -7.82 6.23 10.15
C ASN A 104 -9.34 6.39 10.40
N PRO A 105 -9.91 7.57 10.14
CA PRO A 105 -11.35 7.80 10.29
C PRO A 105 -12.18 7.08 9.22
N ASN A 106 -11.56 6.66 8.12
CA ASN A 106 -12.22 5.96 7.03
C ASN A 106 -12.29 4.46 7.30
N LYS A 107 -13.27 3.80 6.67
CA LYS A 107 -13.45 2.35 6.74
C LYS A 107 -13.45 1.76 5.33
N PRO A 108 -12.94 0.53 5.16
CA PRO A 108 -13.05 -0.20 3.90
C PRO A 108 -14.47 -0.21 3.37
N ILE A 109 -14.62 0.19 2.12
CA ILE A 109 -15.82 -0.07 1.33
C ILE A 109 -15.47 -1.19 0.35
N TRP A 110 -16.38 -2.13 0.22
CA TRP A 110 -16.25 -3.30 -0.64
C TRP A 110 -17.36 -3.28 -1.68
N ASN A 111 -17.02 -3.09 -2.95
CA ASN A 111 -17.99 -3.27 -4.03
C ASN A 111 -18.13 -4.77 -4.39
N VAL A 112 -19.11 -5.10 -5.24
CA VAL A 112 -19.42 -6.50 -5.59
C VAL A 112 -18.25 -7.16 -6.34
N ILE A 113 -17.56 -6.41 -7.19
CA ILE A 113 -16.44 -6.91 -7.99
C ILE A 113 -15.23 -7.19 -7.09
N GLU A 114 -14.89 -6.29 -6.18
CA GLU A 114 -13.81 -6.48 -5.20
C GLU A 114 -14.06 -7.70 -4.32
N GLN A 115 -15.29 -7.87 -3.82
CA GLN A 115 -15.65 -9.04 -3.01
C GLN A 115 -15.51 -10.34 -3.80
N GLY A 116 -16.02 -10.34 -5.04
CA GLY A 116 -15.93 -11.48 -5.96
C GLY A 116 -14.49 -11.85 -6.29
N CYS A 117 -13.67 -10.85 -6.63
CA CYS A 117 -12.26 -11.04 -6.93
C CYS A 117 -11.49 -11.54 -5.70
N GLN A 118 -11.70 -10.96 -4.52
CA GLN A 118 -11.05 -11.42 -3.29
C GLN A 118 -11.44 -12.87 -2.98
N GLN A 119 -12.72 -13.24 -3.11
CA GLN A 119 -13.17 -14.61 -2.91
C GLN A 119 -12.50 -15.58 -3.90
N LEU A 120 -12.45 -15.21 -5.17
CA LEU A 120 -11.82 -16.00 -6.22
C LEU A 120 -10.32 -16.19 -5.96
N LEU A 121 -9.62 -15.14 -5.53
CA LEU A 121 -8.22 -15.22 -5.10
C LEU A 121 -8.06 -16.14 -3.89
N ASP A 122 -8.91 -16.00 -2.88
CA ASP A 122 -8.88 -16.81 -1.65
C ASP A 122 -9.13 -18.30 -1.91
N GLU A 123 -10.00 -18.64 -2.86
CA GLU A 123 -10.35 -20.02 -3.19
C GLU A 123 -9.33 -20.69 -4.14
N HIS A 124 -8.79 -19.95 -5.11
CA HIS A 124 -8.05 -20.56 -6.23
C HIS A 124 -6.55 -20.19 -6.27
N VAL A 125 -6.17 -19.00 -5.80
CA VAL A 125 -4.80 -18.48 -5.94
C VAL A 125 -4.03 -18.52 -4.63
N ASN A 126 -4.60 -17.94 -3.56
CA ASN A 126 -4.02 -17.84 -2.24
C ASN A 126 -3.56 -19.18 -1.65
N PRO A 127 -4.26 -20.32 -1.83
CA PRO A 127 -3.78 -21.62 -1.37
C PRO A 127 -2.44 -22.02 -2.00
N GLN A 128 -2.22 -21.67 -3.27
CA GLN A 128 -1.01 -22.01 -4.01
C GLN A 128 0.15 -21.09 -3.63
N VAL A 129 -0.08 -19.77 -3.58
CA VAL A 129 0.97 -18.82 -3.20
C VAL A 129 1.35 -18.93 -1.73
N ALA A 130 0.43 -19.35 -0.86
CA ALA A 130 0.71 -19.61 0.56
C ALA A 130 1.78 -20.71 0.74
N MET A 131 1.91 -21.67 -0.19
CA MET A 131 2.99 -22.68 -0.16
C MET A 131 4.39 -22.05 -0.25
N HIS A 132 4.47 -20.83 -0.78
CA HIS A 132 5.69 -20.03 -0.90
C HIS A 132 5.71 -18.83 0.07
N ASN A 133 4.89 -18.89 1.12
CA ASN A 133 4.68 -17.79 2.07
C ASN A 133 4.20 -16.51 1.38
N GLY A 134 3.41 -16.62 0.30
CA GLY A 134 2.80 -15.51 -0.42
C GLY A 134 1.32 -15.35 -0.12
N ARG A 135 0.77 -14.18 -0.45
CA ARG A 135 -0.66 -13.87 -0.40
C ARG A 135 -0.98 -12.73 -1.37
N ILE A 136 -2.16 -12.73 -1.96
CA ILE A 136 -2.67 -11.66 -2.81
C ILE A 136 -3.97 -11.14 -2.20
N ASP A 137 -4.04 -9.82 -2.02
CA ASP A 137 -5.23 -9.14 -1.51
C ASP A 137 -5.69 -8.05 -2.49
N VAL A 138 -7.00 -7.87 -2.63
CA VAL A 138 -7.60 -6.78 -3.39
C VAL A 138 -7.46 -5.48 -2.61
N ILE A 139 -6.98 -4.43 -3.28
CA ILE A 139 -6.89 -3.07 -2.74
C ILE A 139 -8.14 -2.28 -3.13
N SER A 140 -8.37 -2.15 -4.43
CA SER A 140 -9.49 -1.40 -4.98
C SER A 140 -9.86 -1.88 -6.38
N PHE A 141 -11.08 -1.54 -6.81
CA PHE A 141 -11.48 -1.62 -8.21
C PHE A 141 -12.03 -0.26 -8.66
N ASN A 142 -11.50 0.27 -9.76
CA ASN A 142 -12.01 1.49 -10.37
C ASN A 142 -13.01 1.14 -11.49
N GLU A 143 -14.29 1.47 -11.28
CA GLU A 143 -15.36 1.17 -12.23
C GLU A 143 -15.29 2.02 -13.51
N ASP A 144 -14.65 3.21 -13.46
CA ASP A 144 -14.61 4.12 -14.61
C ASP A 144 -13.64 3.64 -15.71
N ASP A 145 -12.54 2.98 -15.33
CA ASP A 145 -11.51 2.47 -16.24
C ASP A 145 -11.38 0.94 -16.24
N GLY A 146 -12.09 0.23 -15.35
CA GLY A 146 -12.07 -1.22 -15.24
C GLY A 146 -10.81 -1.77 -14.56
N ILE A 147 -10.02 -0.95 -13.85
CA ILE A 147 -8.74 -1.42 -13.30
C ILE A 147 -8.90 -1.98 -11.89
N LEU A 148 -8.51 -3.26 -11.71
CA LEU A 148 -8.38 -3.92 -10.42
C LEU A 148 -6.96 -3.79 -9.86
N TYR A 149 -6.84 -3.18 -8.68
CA TYR A 149 -5.59 -3.07 -7.94
C TYR A 149 -5.48 -4.19 -6.91
N ILE A 150 -4.38 -4.93 -6.96
CA ILE A 150 -4.05 -6.01 -6.04
C ILE A 150 -2.67 -5.80 -5.43
N GLU A 151 -2.48 -6.27 -4.20
CA GLU A 151 -1.19 -6.27 -3.52
C GLU A 151 -0.71 -7.71 -3.33
N MET A 152 0.55 -7.97 -3.68
CA MET A 152 1.17 -9.28 -3.54
C MET A 152 2.19 -9.28 -2.39
N LYS A 153 1.82 -9.93 -1.29
CA LYS A 153 2.64 -10.07 -0.08
C LYS A 153 3.50 -11.33 -0.11
N GLY A 154 4.68 -11.29 0.53
CA GLY A 154 5.46 -12.48 0.87
C GLY A 154 6.49 -12.96 -0.17
N GLY A 155 6.80 -14.26 -0.17
CA GLY A 155 7.91 -14.87 -0.95
C GLY A 155 7.81 -14.75 -2.48
N CYS A 156 6.70 -14.21 -2.98
CA CYS A 156 6.47 -13.88 -4.39
C CYS A 156 7.32 -12.70 -4.91
N GLN A 157 7.98 -11.94 -4.02
CA GLN A 157 8.83 -10.79 -4.36
C GLN A 157 10.24 -11.18 -4.86
N GLY A 158 10.65 -12.45 -4.71
CA GLY A 158 12.07 -12.85 -4.86
C GLY A 158 12.50 -13.39 -6.22
N CYS A 159 11.59 -13.66 -7.16
CA CYS A 159 11.93 -14.20 -8.49
C CYS A 159 11.07 -13.55 -9.57
N ALA A 160 11.67 -12.63 -10.34
CA ALA A 160 10.97 -11.82 -11.35
C ALA A 160 10.18 -12.66 -12.39
N SER A 161 10.65 -13.87 -12.72
CA SER A 161 9.93 -14.76 -13.64
C SER A 161 8.65 -15.35 -13.04
N SER A 162 8.61 -15.56 -11.73
CA SER A 162 7.44 -16.09 -11.03
C SER A 162 6.37 -15.02 -10.82
N ALA A 163 6.77 -13.76 -10.60
CA ALA A 163 5.85 -12.63 -10.45
C ALA A 163 5.03 -12.39 -11.73
N LEU A 164 5.68 -12.35 -12.91
CA LEU A 164 4.98 -12.18 -14.19
C LEU A 164 4.01 -13.34 -14.49
N THR A 165 4.43 -14.57 -14.21
CA THR A 165 3.58 -15.76 -14.42
C THR A 165 2.37 -15.74 -13.49
N LEU A 166 2.56 -15.34 -12.23
CA LEU A 166 1.48 -15.22 -11.26
C LEU A 166 0.52 -14.10 -11.63
N GLN A 167 1.04 -12.94 -12.03
CA GLN A 167 0.25 -11.83 -12.53
C GLN A 167 -0.64 -12.26 -13.70
N GLN A 168 -0.06 -12.91 -14.72
CA GLN A 168 -0.84 -13.43 -15.86
C GLN A 168 -1.86 -14.50 -15.43
N GLY A 169 -1.52 -15.36 -14.47
CA GLY A 169 -2.43 -16.39 -13.96
C GLY A 169 -3.63 -15.79 -13.23
N VAL A 170 -3.41 -14.78 -12.40
CA VAL A 170 -4.45 -14.03 -11.69
C VAL A 170 -5.33 -13.28 -12.68
N GLU A 171 -4.70 -12.55 -13.60
CA GLU A 171 -5.37 -11.77 -14.64
C GLU A 171 -6.35 -12.65 -15.43
N ASN A 172 -5.88 -13.77 -15.99
CA ASN A 172 -6.73 -14.70 -16.74
C ASN A 172 -7.90 -15.26 -15.91
N LEU A 173 -7.65 -15.57 -14.63
CA LEU A 173 -8.68 -16.12 -13.75
C LEU A 173 -9.77 -15.09 -13.44
N VAL A 174 -9.38 -13.83 -13.19
CA VAL A 174 -10.31 -12.73 -12.94
C VAL A 174 -11.13 -12.42 -14.20
N PHE A 175 -10.48 -12.27 -15.36
CA PHE A 175 -11.18 -11.99 -16.63
C PHE A 175 -12.19 -13.07 -17.05
N ASP A 176 -11.92 -14.35 -16.76
CA ASP A 176 -12.84 -15.45 -17.09
C ASP A 176 -14.16 -15.36 -16.30
N GLN A 177 -14.11 -14.82 -15.08
CA GLN A 177 -15.29 -14.68 -14.21
C GLN A 177 -15.91 -13.29 -14.26
N TYR A 178 -15.12 -12.25 -14.52
CA TYR A 178 -15.53 -10.85 -14.55
C TYR A 178 -14.96 -10.16 -15.79
N SER A 179 -15.71 -10.20 -16.89
CA SER A 179 -15.29 -9.60 -18.17
C SER A 179 -15.35 -8.06 -18.21
N GLU A 180 -15.76 -7.44 -17.10
CA GLU A 180 -15.88 -5.98 -16.92
C GLU A 180 -14.63 -5.37 -16.25
N VAL A 181 -13.76 -6.23 -15.69
CA VAL A 181 -12.37 -5.93 -15.31
C VAL A 181 -11.51 -6.05 -16.54
#